data_AF-A0A1M7DWJ1-F1
#
_entry.id   AF-A0A1M7DWJ1-F1
#
_cell.length_a   1.000
_cell.length_b   1.000
_cell.length_c   1.000
_cell.angle_alpha   90.00
_cell.angle_beta   90.00
_cell.angle_gamma   90.00
#
_symmetry.space_group_name_H-M   'P 1'
#
loop_
_entity.id
_entity.type
_entity.pdbx_description
1 polymer ?
#
loop_
_entity_poly.entity_id
_entity_poly.type
_entity_poly.pdbx_seq_one_letter_code
_entity_poly.pdbx_strand_id
1 'polypeptide(L)'
;MRAGTLVFLAFATILPAGCTQLPALDDAIDPALRDAPYPQLVPIETLRASAPAPDLGDEDRSEIDARTATLRARAATLRGAVIDPDTRDRMARGVQER
;
A
#
# COMPACT_ATOMS: atom_id res chain seq x y z
N MET A 1 13.99 6.88 32.90
CA MET A 1 13.95 8.34 32.61
C MET A 1 14.54 8.67 31.23
N ARG A 2 15.79 8.29 30.92
CA ARG A 2 16.44 8.56 29.62
C ARG A 2 15.71 8.02 28.37
N ALA A 3 15.12 6.82 28.46
CA ALA A 3 14.35 6.24 27.36
C ALA A 3 13.05 7.01 27.06
N GLY A 4 12.38 7.56 28.08
CA GLY A 4 11.17 8.36 27.90
C GLY A 4 11.45 9.69 27.22
N THR A 5 12.58 10.32 27.55
CA THR A 5 13.03 11.56 26.90
C THR A 5 13.38 11.32 25.43
N LEU A 6 14.00 10.19 25.09
CA LEU A 6 14.30 9.83 23.70
C LEU A 6 13.04 9.56 22.87
N VAL A 7 12.05 8.85 23.42
CA VAL A 7 10.76 8.61 22.75
C VAL A 7 10.00 9.91 22.55
N PHE A 8 9.98 10.79 23.55
CA PHE A 8 9.30 12.09 23.46
C PHE A 8 9.96 13.00 22.41
N LEU A 9 11.29 12.98 22.32
CA LEU A 9 12.04 13.77 21.35
C LEU A 9 11.85 13.25 19.92
N ALA A 10 11.79 11.93 19.73
CA ALA A 10 11.47 11.33 18.43
C ALA A 10 10.02 11.61 17.98
N PHE A 11 9.07 11.63 18.91
CA PHE A 11 7.67 11.97 18.58
C PHE A 11 7.52 13.44 18.19
N ALA A 12 8.23 14.35 18.89
CA ALA A 12 8.19 15.79 18.61
C ALA A 12 8.70 16.18 17.22
N THR A 13 9.64 15.42 16.63
CA THR A 13 10.19 15.73 15.30
C THR A 13 9.32 15.22 14.14
N ILE A 14 8.45 14.23 14.37
CA ILE A 14 7.59 13.64 13.33
C ILE A 14 6.27 14.39 13.19
N LEU A 15 5.76 14.98 14.28
CA LEU A 15 4.51 15.75 14.28
C LEU A 15 4.40 16.86 13.21
N PRO A 16 5.43 17.69 12.95
CA PRO A 16 5.29 18.77 11.97
C PRO A 16 5.32 18.29 10.51
N ALA A 17 5.74 17.06 10.23
CA ALA A 17 5.83 16.54 8.86
C ALA A 17 4.46 16.29 8.20
N GLY A 18 3.38 16.26 8.99
CA GLY A 18 2.00 16.20 8.48
C GLY A 18 1.35 17.56 8.24
N CYS A 19 1.91 18.63 8.82
CA CYS A 19 1.43 20.02 8.65
C CYS A 19 2.20 20.71 7.53
N THR A 20 2.36 20.06 6.38
CA THR A 20 3.00 20.69 5.23
C THR A 20 2.07 21.75 4.65
N GLN A 21 2.65 22.83 4.17
CA GLN A 21 1.92 23.85 3.45
C GLN A 21 1.35 23.22 2.19
N LEU A 22 0.02 23.19 2.06
CA LEU A 22 -0.62 22.81 0.81
C LEU A 22 -0.02 23.71 -0.28
N PRO A 23 0.58 23.16 -1.34
CA PRO A 23 1.07 23.98 -2.43
C PRO A 23 -0.08 24.82 -2.97
N ALA A 24 0.22 26.05 -3.42
CA ALA A 24 -0.77 26.95 -4.02
C ALA A 24 -1.33 26.33 -5.31
N LEU A 25 -2.33 25.46 -5.15
CA LEU A 25 -3.00 24.77 -6.24
C LEU A 25 -3.94 25.72 -7.00
N ASP A 26 -4.32 26.83 -6.37
CA ASP A 26 -5.19 27.85 -6.93
C ASP A 26 -4.60 28.53 -8.18
N ASP A 27 -3.27 28.57 -8.28
CA ASP A 27 -2.53 29.09 -9.45
C ASP A 27 -2.36 28.03 -10.55
N ALA A 28 -2.56 26.75 -10.23
CA ALA A 28 -2.47 25.64 -11.18
C ALA A 28 -3.77 25.42 -11.96
N ILE A 29 -4.88 26.03 -11.54
CA ILE A 29 -6.17 25.93 -12.20
C ILE A 29 -6.29 27.06 -13.22
N ASP A 30 -6.47 26.68 -14.49
CA ASP A 30 -6.78 27.62 -15.56
C ASP A 30 -7.99 28.49 -15.16
N PRO A 31 -7.90 29.84 -15.26
CA PRO A 31 -9.01 30.72 -14.91
C PRO A 31 -10.34 30.33 -15.57
N ALA A 32 -10.30 29.78 -16.79
CA ALA A 32 -11.49 29.30 -17.50
C ALA A 32 -12.14 28.08 -16.84
N LEU A 33 -11.39 27.29 -16.07
CA LEU A 33 -11.89 26.12 -15.36
C LEU A 33 -12.55 26.45 -14.01
N ARG A 34 -12.24 27.62 -13.41
CA ARG A 34 -12.80 27.99 -12.08
C ARG A 34 -14.32 28.14 -12.10
N ASP A 35 -14.84 28.74 -13.16
CA ASP A 35 -16.27 28.98 -13.35
C ASP A 35 -16.90 28.00 -14.35
N ALA A 36 -16.14 27.00 -14.80
CA ALA A 36 -16.65 26.01 -15.75
C ALA A 36 -17.74 25.13 -15.10
N PRO A 37 -18.79 24.77 -15.84
CA PRO A 37 -19.76 23.81 -15.35
C PRO A 37 -19.08 22.48 -15.04
N TYR A 38 -19.55 21.82 -13.97
CA TYR A 38 -19.05 20.51 -13.60
C TYR A 38 -19.23 19.52 -14.78
N PRO A 39 -18.23 18.69 -15.10
CA PRO A 39 -18.31 17.78 -16.22
C PRO A 39 -19.43 16.75 -16.02
N GLN A 40 -20.04 16.33 -17.12
CA GLN A 40 -21.03 15.26 -17.06
C GLN A 40 -20.32 13.95 -16.71
N LEU A 41 -20.81 13.28 -15.67
CA LEU A 41 -20.32 11.96 -15.29
C LEU A 41 -20.83 10.94 -16.31
N VAL A 42 -19.91 10.23 -16.93
CA VAL A 42 -20.22 9.12 -17.84
C VAL A 42 -19.93 7.78 -17.15
N PRO A 43 -20.60 6.68 -17.56
CA PRO A 43 -20.28 5.36 -17.05
C PRO A 43 -18.81 5.00 -17.26
N ILE A 44 -18.18 4.32 -16.29
CA ILE A 44 -16.75 4.00 -16.34
C ILE A 44 -16.36 3.22 -17.62
N GLU A 45 -17.30 2.46 -18.18
CA GLU A 45 -17.06 1.64 -19.37
C GLU A 45 -16.87 2.43 -20.64
N THR A 46 -17.46 3.63 -20.72
CA THR A 46 -17.20 4.53 -21.85
C THR A 46 -15.79 5.09 -21.79
N LEU A 47 -15.27 5.36 -20.59
CA LEU A 47 -13.90 5.84 -20.40
C LEU A 47 -12.88 4.73 -20.69
N ARG A 48 -13.15 3.51 -20.24
CA ARG A 48 -12.25 2.36 -20.46
C ARG A 48 -12.11 2.00 -21.93
N ALA A 49 -13.16 2.14 -22.73
CA ALA A 49 -13.10 1.92 -24.18
C ALA A 49 -12.23 2.96 -24.92
N SER A 50 -12.10 4.17 -24.36
CA SER A 50 -11.30 5.26 -24.93
C SER A 50 -9.92 5.39 -24.27
N ALA A 51 -9.67 4.64 -23.20
CA ALA A 51 -8.38 4.67 -22.51
C ALA A 51 -7.30 4.06 -23.42
N PRO A 52 -6.13 4.70 -23.55
CA PRO A 52 -4.99 4.07 -24.19
C PRO A 52 -4.65 2.77 -23.45
N ALA A 53 -4.12 1.79 -24.18
CA ALA A 53 -3.60 0.59 -23.55
C ALA A 53 -2.58 0.98 -22.47
N PRO A 54 -2.58 0.32 -21.30
CA PRO A 54 -1.60 0.60 -20.27
C PRO A 54 -0.19 0.47 -20.86
N ASP A 55 0.55 1.57 -20.81
CA ASP A 55 1.95 1.62 -21.24
C ASP A 55 2.81 1.08 -20.10
N LEU A 56 2.93 -0.24 -20.05
CA LEU A 56 3.89 -0.91 -19.19
C LEU A 56 5.18 -1.09 -19.98
N GLY A 57 6.15 -0.22 -19.68
CA GLY A 57 7.47 -0.28 -20.27
C GLY A 57 8.22 -1.54 -19.87
N ASP A 58 9.32 -1.83 -20.57
CA ASP A 58 10.17 -2.98 -20.24
C ASP A 58 10.82 -2.84 -18.85
N GLU A 59 11.07 -1.61 -18.41
CA GLU A 59 11.57 -1.30 -17.06
C GLU A 59 10.56 -1.71 -15.98
N ASP A 60 9.28 -1.34 -16.13
CA ASP A 60 8.19 -1.71 -15.22
C ASP A 60 8.06 -3.24 -15.07
N ARG A 61 8.20 -3.96 -16.20
CA ARG A 61 8.13 -5.42 -16.22
C ARG A 61 9.26 -6.05 -15.42
N SER A 62 10.48 -5.52 -15.60
CA SER A 62 11.66 -6.01 -14.88
C SER A 62 11.56 -5.79 -13.37
N GLU A 63 11.01 -4.66 -12.92
CA GLU A 63 10.79 -4.37 -11.50
C GLU A 63 9.76 -5.33 -10.89
N ILE A 64 8.65 -5.56 -11.59
CA ILE A 64 7.60 -6.49 -11.15
C ILE A 64 8.16 -7.91 -11.02
N ASP A 65 8.98 -8.37 -11.96
CA ASP A 65 9.58 -9.70 -11.91
C ASP A 65 10.57 -9.84 -10.74
N ALA A 66 11.42 -8.85 -10.52
CA ALA A 66 12.36 -8.83 -9.40
C ALA A 66 11.64 -8.85 -8.04
N ARG A 67 10.57 -8.05 -7.92
CA ARG A 67 9.72 -8.02 -6.72
C ARG A 67 9.03 -9.37 -6.51
N THR A 68 8.51 -9.96 -7.57
CA THR A 68 7.82 -11.26 -7.50
C THR A 68 8.79 -12.37 -7.09
N ALA A 69 10.01 -12.39 -7.62
CA ALA A 69 11.04 -13.34 -7.22
C ALA A 69 11.37 -13.21 -5.72
N THR A 70 11.52 -11.98 -5.23
CA THR A 70 11.77 -11.68 -3.80
C THR A 70 10.65 -12.20 -2.91
N LEU A 71 9.39 -11.97 -3.30
CA LEU A 71 8.23 -12.44 -2.54
C LEU A 71 8.15 -13.98 -2.51
N ARG A 72 8.42 -14.64 -3.64
CA ARG A 72 8.45 -16.11 -3.72
C ARG A 72 9.55 -16.71 -2.84
N ALA A 73 10.73 -16.10 -2.81
CA ALA A 73 11.83 -16.54 -1.94
C ALA A 73 11.44 -16.42 -0.47
N ARG A 74 10.88 -15.27 -0.05
CA ARG A 74 10.38 -15.08 1.33
C ARG A 74 9.31 -16.11 1.69
N ALA A 75 8.35 -16.35 0.79
CA ALA A 75 7.32 -17.36 1.01
C ALA A 75 7.91 -18.76 1.18
N ALA A 76 8.95 -19.12 0.41
CA ALA A 76 9.64 -20.40 0.58
C ALA A 76 10.26 -20.54 1.98
N THR A 77 10.87 -19.47 2.51
CA THR A 77 11.39 -19.44 3.89
C THR A 77 10.28 -19.60 4.92
N LEU A 78 9.13 -18.95 4.71
CA LEU A 78 8.00 -18.99 5.64
C LEU A 78 7.21 -20.31 5.63
N ARG A 79 7.32 -21.11 4.56
CA ARG A 79 6.62 -22.40 4.44
C ARG A 79 7.18 -23.52 5.33
N GLY A 80 8.19 -23.25 6.14
CA GLY A 80 8.69 -24.20 7.15
C GLY A 80 7.60 -24.61 8.15
N ALA A 81 7.86 -25.68 8.91
CA ALA A 81 6.94 -26.13 9.95
C ALA A 81 6.85 -25.08 11.07
N VAL A 82 5.81 -24.24 11.03
CA VAL A 82 5.51 -23.24 12.08
C VAL A 82 4.98 -23.90 13.36
N ILE A 83 4.44 -25.11 13.22
CA ILE A 83 3.87 -25.91 14.31
C ILE A 83 4.79 -27.10 14.55
N ASP A 84 5.27 -27.25 15.78
CA ASP A 84 6.04 -28.39 16.22
C ASP A 84 5.20 -29.70 16.12
N PRO A 85 5.85 -30.86 15.99
CA PRO A 85 5.14 -32.13 15.83
C PRO A 85 4.10 -32.40 16.92
N ASP A 86 4.44 -32.14 18.19
CA ASP A 86 3.55 -32.43 19.32
C ASP A 86 2.30 -31.56 19.30
N THR A 87 2.46 -30.27 18.97
CA THR A 87 1.31 -29.36 18.80
C THR A 87 0.45 -29.77 17.61
N ARG A 88 1.04 -30.20 16.49
CA ARG A 88 0.30 -30.68 15.32
C ARG A 88 -0.53 -31.92 15.68
N ASP A 89 0.04 -32.86 16.40
CA ASP A 89 -0.64 -34.07 16.85
C ASP A 89 -1.79 -33.74 17.81
N ARG A 90 -1.59 -32.77 18.70
CA ARG A 90 -2.65 -32.29 19.60
C ARG A 90 -3.81 -31.66 18.82
N MET A 91 -3.52 -30.86 17.78
CA MET A 91 -4.55 -30.30 16.90
C MET A 91 -5.30 -31.39 16.12
N ALA A 92 -4.58 -32.40 15.62
CA ALA A 92 -5.17 -33.53 14.89
C ALA A 92 -6.10 -34.39 15.77
N ARG A 93 -5.78 -34.53 17.08
CA ARG A 93 -6.66 -35.23 18.03
C ARG A 93 -7.97 -34.49 18.33
N GLY A 94 -8.02 -33.17 18.14
CA GLY A 94 -9.18 -32.34 18.48
C GLY A 94 -9.44 -32.24 19.99
N VAL A 95 -10.51 -31.51 20.36
CA VAL A 95 -10.98 -31.40 21.75
C VAL A 95 -12.28 -32.19 21.86
N GLN A 96 -12.35 -33.17 22.76
CA GLN A 96 -13.58 -33.90 23.04
C GLN A 96 -14.45 -33.04 23.95
N GLU A 97 -15.65 -32.68 23.50
CA GLU A 97 -16.68 -32.09 24.36
C GLU A 97 -17.17 -33.16 25.36
N ARG A 98 -17.40 -32.72 26.60
CA ARG A 98 -17.62 -33.57 27.77
C ARG A 98 -19.11 -33.78 28.03
#